data_AF-A0A2V8B6E4-F1
#
_entry.id   AF-A0A2V8B6E4-F1
#
_cell.length_a   1.000
_cell.length_b   1.000
_cell.length_c   1.000
_cell.angle_alpha   90.00
_cell.angle_beta   90.00
_cell.angle_gamma   90.00
#
_symmetry.space_group_name_H-M   'P 1'
#
loop_
_entity.id
_entity.type
_entity.pdbx_description
1 polymer ?
#
loop_
_entity_poly.entity_id
_entity_poly.type
_entity_poly.pdbx_seq_one_letter_code
_entity_poly.pdbx_strand_id
1 'polypeptide(L)'
;MEGRHLRPRVERYGRRRPARAASILLAAHQAVLRSPVDERSCPRDRRRHHRQSAARAAGRVRGGNRSPGVDGSADLPRAAAARRHHGRGDVSHVQHGHRSRHRVRVARGRSDHQYAEPRGRAECHPHRVRRLRRSHRHVSVNRRLAILISGRGSNLQSILDATQSGSLDAKVAVVVSNRADAAGLARAREAGVEALHVSPRDFADRDGYDRELVKILRARDVGVVCLAGYMRLVGAPLLGAFERRILNIHPSLLPAFPGLDAQRQALEYGVRVSGATVHLVTSDLDAGPIVVQAPVAVLEDDTVDTLSARILVEEHRLYPEAIRLVLDAPWTIEGRRFRTPRAG
;
A
#
# COMPACT_ATOMS: atom_id res chain seq x y z
N MET A 1 30.27 -58.41 48.76
CA MET A 1 30.39 -57.24 49.66
C MET A 1 30.42 -56.00 48.76
N GLU A 2 29.29 -55.55 48.20
CA GLU A 2 28.11 -54.91 48.83
C GLU A 2 28.30 -53.46 49.29
N GLY A 3 27.45 -52.58 48.74
CA GLY A 3 27.15 -51.25 49.31
C GLY A 3 28.07 -50.10 48.82
N ARG A 4 27.57 -48.91 48.48
CA ARG A 4 26.17 -48.42 48.47
C ARG A 4 25.94 -47.40 47.35
N HIS A 5 24.78 -47.45 46.71
CA HIS A 5 24.29 -46.36 45.86
C HIS A 5 23.94 -45.12 46.72
N LEU A 6 24.36 -43.94 46.26
CA LEU A 6 23.78 -42.65 46.67
C LEU A 6 23.01 -42.06 45.49
N ARG A 7 21.67 -42.04 45.59
CA ARG A 7 20.80 -41.26 44.69
C ARG A 7 20.66 -39.84 45.24
N PRO A 8 20.71 -38.79 44.41
CA PRO A 8 20.18 -37.48 44.78
C PRO A 8 18.65 -37.57 44.96
N ARG A 9 18.16 -36.84 45.96
CA ARG A 9 16.77 -36.87 46.42
C ARG A 9 15.88 -36.02 45.50
N VAL A 10 14.70 -36.53 45.16
CA VAL A 10 13.64 -35.71 44.53
C VAL A 10 13.00 -34.84 45.61
N GLU A 11 13.11 -33.52 45.49
CA GLU A 11 12.32 -32.60 46.32
C GLU A 11 11.39 -31.75 45.43
N ARG A 12 10.09 -31.87 45.71
CA ARG A 12 9.03 -31.12 45.03
C ARG A 12 8.85 -29.78 45.74
N TYR A 13 8.99 -28.66 45.03
CA TYR A 13 8.42 -27.39 45.48
C TYR A 13 7.29 -26.91 44.57
N GLY A 14 6.28 -26.31 45.20
CA GLY A 14 4.94 -26.21 44.65
C GLY A 14 4.71 -25.09 43.63
N ARG A 15 3.62 -25.24 42.87
CA ARG A 15 3.06 -24.23 41.96
C ARG A 15 2.91 -22.85 42.64
N ARG A 16 3.48 -21.80 42.06
CA ARG A 16 2.95 -20.43 42.15
C ARG A 16 2.99 -19.75 40.78
N ARG A 17 1.84 -19.25 40.32
CA ARG A 17 1.71 -18.42 39.10
C ARG A 17 2.08 -16.97 39.44
N PRO A 18 2.82 -16.24 38.59
CA PRO A 18 2.78 -14.78 38.57
C PRO A 18 1.79 -14.29 37.51
N ALA A 19 0.54 -14.07 37.91
CA ALA A 19 -0.39 -13.25 37.13
C ALA A 19 -0.35 -11.82 37.69
N ARG A 20 0.43 -10.92 37.08
CA ARG A 20 0.43 -9.46 37.35
C ARG A 20 1.33 -8.69 36.36
N ALA A 21 0.82 -8.49 35.14
CA ALA A 21 1.39 -7.55 34.15
C ALA A 21 0.32 -6.97 33.19
N ALA A 22 -0.96 -7.08 33.54
CA ALA A 22 -2.09 -6.77 32.64
C ALA A 22 -3.14 -5.84 33.29
N SER A 23 -2.71 -4.98 34.23
CA SER A 23 -3.62 -4.21 35.10
C SER A 23 -3.43 -2.69 35.06
N ILE A 24 -2.49 -2.18 34.26
CA ILE A 24 -2.24 -0.73 34.13
C ILE A 24 -2.86 -0.17 32.83
N LEU A 25 -2.92 -0.96 31.75
CA LEU A 25 -3.46 -0.52 30.46
C LEU A 25 -5.00 -0.43 30.40
N LEU A 26 -5.73 -1.07 31.32
CA LEU A 26 -7.20 -1.02 31.31
C LEU A 26 -7.78 0.23 32.01
N ALA A 27 -7.01 0.85 32.92
CA ALA A 27 -7.44 2.05 33.64
C ALA A 27 -7.44 3.31 32.76
N ALA A 28 -6.49 3.42 31.82
CA ALA A 28 -6.38 4.57 30.92
C ALA A 28 -7.55 4.67 29.91
N HIS A 29 -8.24 3.56 29.62
CA HIS A 29 -9.28 3.51 28.59
C HIS A 29 -10.69 3.88 29.10
N GLN A 30 -10.90 3.98 30.43
CA GLN A 30 -12.18 4.41 31.02
C GLN A 30 -12.22 5.88 31.42
N ALA A 31 -11.06 6.55 31.53
CA ALA A 31 -10.98 7.96 31.92
C ALA A 31 -11.45 8.96 30.83
N VAL A 32 -11.56 8.52 29.57
CA VAL A 32 -11.90 9.38 28.42
C VAL A 32 -13.42 9.52 28.19
N LEU A 33 -14.26 8.77 28.92
CA LEU A 33 -15.72 8.72 28.68
C LEU A 33 -16.59 9.31 29.81
N ARG A 34 -16.01 10.07 30.76
CA ARG A 34 -16.78 10.81 31.77
C ARG A 34 -16.14 12.16 32.13
N SER A 35 -16.59 13.21 31.46
CA SER A 35 -16.54 14.59 31.96
C SER A 35 -17.95 15.17 31.94
N PRO A 36 -18.40 15.90 32.99
CA PRO A 36 -19.73 16.50 32.99
C PRO A 36 -19.83 17.62 31.96
N VAL A 37 -21.05 17.80 31.42
CA VAL A 37 -21.43 19.07 30.79
C VAL A 37 -21.64 20.08 31.92
N ASP A 38 -20.95 21.21 31.86
CA ASP A 38 -21.21 22.34 32.75
C ASP A 38 -21.81 23.49 31.94
N GLU A 39 -22.95 24.02 32.40
CA GLU A 39 -23.67 25.09 31.73
C GLU A 39 -23.21 26.46 32.26
N ARG A 40 -23.38 27.50 31.41
CA ARG A 40 -23.28 28.94 31.73
C ARG A 40 -21.85 29.50 31.77
N SER A 41 -21.48 30.20 30.69
CA SER A 41 -21.28 31.66 30.74
C SER A 41 -20.99 32.22 29.34
N CYS A 42 -21.83 33.14 28.86
CA CYS A 42 -21.69 33.78 27.55
C CYS A 42 -21.11 35.19 27.69
N PRO A 43 -20.11 35.56 26.87
CA PRO A 43 -19.94 36.97 26.51
C PRO A 43 -19.70 37.20 25.01
N ARG A 44 -20.76 37.66 24.33
CA ARG A 44 -20.77 38.74 23.32
C ARG A 44 -19.75 38.67 22.16
N ASP A 45 -20.23 38.08 21.06
CA ASP A 45 -19.70 38.30 19.70
C ASP A 45 -19.67 39.81 19.34
N ARG A 46 -18.49 40.32 18.94
CA ARG A 46 -18.32 41.68 18.38
C ARG A 46 -17.67 41.58 17.00
N ARG A 47 -18.52 41.43 15.98
CA ARG A 47 -18.17 41.60 14.57
C ARG A 47 -17.39 42.89 14.34
N ARG A 48 -16.20 42.80 13.72
CA ARG A 48 -15.57 43.93 13.02
C ARG A 48 -15.57 43.63 11.52
N HIS A 49 -16.17 44.54 10.76
CA HIS A 49 -16.27 44.43 9.30
C HIS A 49 -14.95 44.79 8.62
N HIS A 50 -14.65 44.08 7.52
CA HIS A 50 -13.74 44.56 6.50
C HIS A 50 -14.15 45.96 5.99
N ARG A 51 -13.16 46.83 5.80
CA ARG A 51 -13.26 47.94 4.83
C ARG A 51 -12.01 47.92 3.95
N GLN A 52 -12.20 47.67 2.66
CA GLN A 52 -11.27 48.09 1.62
C GLN A 52 -11.47 49.59 1.38
N SER A 53 -10.39 50.29 1.01
CA SER A 53 -10.43 51.62 0.39
C SER A 53 -9.30 51.74 -0.64
N ALA A 54 -9.51 52.58 -1.65
CA ALA A 54 -8.94 52.35 -2.98
C ALA A 54 -7.69 53.20 -3.35
N ALA A 55 -7.16 52.82 -4.51
CA ALA A 55 -6.04 53.38 -5.27
C ALA A 55 -5.94 54.92 -5.39
N ARG A 56 -4.69 55.38 -5.54
CA ARG A 56 -4.15 56.57 -6.23
C ARG A 56 -2.62 56.48 -6.16
N ALA A 57 -1.79 57.01 -7.07
CA ALA A 57 -1.94 57.33 -8.49
C ALA A 57 -0.50 57.44 -9.07
N ALA A 58 -0.31 57.26 -10.38
CA ALA A 58 1.03 57.35 -10.99
C ALA A 58 1.48 58.80 -11.18
N GLY A 59 2.74 59.10 -10.80
CA GLY A 59 3.47 60.31 -11.17
C GLY A 59 4.58 59.98 -12.16
N ARG A 60 4.71 60.77 -13.23
CA ARG A 60 5.63 60.56 -14.37
C ARG A 60 6.39 61.86 -14.64
N VAL A 61 7.48 61.79 -15.42
CA VAL A 61 8.03 62.83 -16.36
C VAL A 61 9.46 63.37 -16.05
N ARG A 62 10.40 63.00 -16.96
CA ARG A 62 11.65 63.68 -17.42
C ARG A 62 12.77 63.94 -16.39
N GLY A 63 14.06 64.02 -16.77
CA GLY A 63 14.81 63.89 -18.04
C GLY A 63 16.27 64.30 -17.72
N GLY A 64 17.36 63.82 -18.31
CA GLY A 64 17.75 63.65 -19.72
C GLY A 64 19.24 64.09 -19.86
N ASN A 65 19.89 63.88 -21.02
CA ASN A 65 21.33 64.12 -21.31
C ASN A 65 22.33 63.13 -20.64
N ARG A 66 23.44 62.69 -21.27
CA ARG A 66 23.94 62.82 -22.67
C ARG A 66 24.98 61.72 -22.94
N SER A 67 25.05 61.23 -24.18
CA SER A 67 26.23 60.55 -24.77
C SER A 67 26.62 61.30 -26.05
N PRO A 68 27.92 61.38 -26.39
CA PRO A 68 28.48 60.65 -27.54
C PRO A 68 29.91 60.12 -27.25
N GLY A 69 30.61 59.33 -28.07
CA GLY A 69 30.35 58.65 -29.35
C GLY A 69 31.58 57.74 -29.67
N VAL A 70 31.40 56.53 -30.22
CA VAL A 70 31.55 56.08 -31.63
C VAL A 70 32.96 55.63 -32.07
N ASP A 71 32.95 54.76 -33.09
CA ASP A 71 34.04 54.21 -33.95
C ASP A 71 34.95 53.08 -33.37
N GLY A 72 35.21 51.97 -34.08
CA GLY A 72 34.78 51.49 -35.42
C GLY A 72 34.77 49.93 -35.51
N SER A 73 34.00 49.29 -36.41
CA SER A 73 34.39 48.79 -37.75
C SER A 73 35.65 47.88 -37.77
N ALA A 74 35.76 46.68 -38.38
CA ALA A 74 34.90 45.86 -39.27
C ALA A 74 35.57 44.43 -39.41
N ASP A 75 35.12 43.39 -40.14
CA ASP A 75 33.86 43.06 -40.83
C ASP A 75 33.75 41.55 -41.24
N LEU A 76 32.52 41.06 -41.52
CA LEU A 76 32.10 40.02 -42.51
C LEU A 76 32.73 38.57 -42.56
N PRO A 77 32.14 37.57 -43.29
CA PRO A 77 30.76 37.41 -43.83
C PRO A 77 30.11 35.98 -43.70
N ARG A 78 28.77 35.91 -43.93
CA ARG A 78 27.96 34.73 -44.43
C ARG A 78 27.89 33.46 -43.53
N ALA A 79 26.96 32.50 -43.62
CA ALA A 79 25.61 32.31 -44.19
C ALA A 79 25.11 30.89 -43.74
N ALA A 80 23.83 30.46 -43.66
CA ALA A 80 22.50 31.08 -43.68
C ALA A 80 21.45 30.05 -43.14
N ALA A 81 20.14 30.36 -43.23
CA ALA A 81 18.94 29.47 -43.17
C ALA A 81 18.99 28.18 -42.28
N ALA A 82 18.40 28.18 -41.08
CA ALA A 82 16.96 27.99 -40.81
C ALA A 82 16.41 26.54 -40.93
N ARG A 83 16.08 25.95 -39.77
CA ARG A 83 14.80 25.27 -39.46
C ARG A 83 14.75 24.91 -37.96
N ARG A 84 13.82 25.52 -37.22
CA ARG A 84 13.50 25.14 -35.82
C ARG A 84 12.18 24.39 -35.80
N HIS A 85 12.15 23.17 -35.27
CA HIS A 85 10.92 22.52 -34.84
C HIS A 85 10.83 22.60 -33.31
N HIS A 86 9.95 23.46 -32.81
CA HIS A 86 9.52 23.44 -31.41
C HIS A 86 8.22 22.64 -31.29
N GLY A 87 8.33 21.40 -30.83
CA GLY A 87 7.17 20.65 -30.34
C GLY A 87 6.72 21.24 -29.00
N ARG A 88 5.56 21.90 -28.99
CA ARG A 88 4.76 22.09 -27.76
C ARG A 88 4.30 20.67 -27.34
N GLY A 89 4.30 20.27 -26.08
CA GLY A 89 3.88 21.07 -24.93
C GLY A 89 2.41 20.76 -24.70
N ASP A 90 2.14 19.56 -24.21
CA ASP A 90 0.79 19.01 -24.06
C ASP A 90 0.43 18.98 -22.57
N VAL A 91 -0.66 19.65 -22.19
CA VAL A 91 -1.07 19.86 -20.80
C VAL A 91 -2.51 19.41 -20.64
N SER A 92 -2.77 18.71 -19.53
CA SER A 92 -4.04 18.09 -19.16
C SER A 92 -5.27 18.99 -19.34
N HIS A 93 -6.29 18.49 -20.03
CA HIS A 93 -7.65 19.03 -19.98
C HIS A 93 -8.69 17.92 -19.80
N VAL A 94 -8.94 17.54 -18.54
CA VAL A 94 -10.02 16.61 -18.17
C VAL A 94 -11.19 17.42 -17.62
N GLN A 95 -12.18 17.72 -18.47
CA GLN A 95 -13.42 18.36 -18.04
C GLN A 95 -14.44 17.34 -17.52
N HIS A 96 -15.24 17.77 -16.55
CA HIS A 96 -16.32 16.99 -15.96
C HIS A 96 -17.60 16.98 -16.81
N GLY A 97 -18.33 15.87 -16.74
CA GLY A 97 -19.80 15.85 -16.82
C GLY A 97 -20.40 15.17 -18.05
N HIS A 98 -21.23 14.15 -17.83
CA HIS A 98 -22.69 14.35 -17.74
C HIS A 98 -23.44 13.07 -17.31
N ARG A 99 -24.49 13.25 -16.51
CA ARG A 99 -25.49 12.19 -16.20
C ARG A 99 -26.52 12.12 -17.32
N SER A 100 -27.00 10.92 -17.69
CA SER A 100 -28.46 10.62 -17.68
C SER A 100 -28.89 9.21 -18.14
N ARG A 101 -29.61 8.53 -17.23
CA ARG A 101 -30.93 7.88 -17.44
C ARG A 101 -31.10 6.90 -18.62
N HIS A 102 -31.03 5.59 -18.33
CA HIS A 102 -31.83 4.59 -19.04
C HIS A 102 -33.16 4.33 -18.31
N ARG A 103 -34.28 4.65 -18.98
CA ARG A 103 -35.63 4.21 -18.59
C ARG A 103 -35.87 2.79 -19.11
N VAL A 104 -36.20 1.86 -18.22
CA VAL A 104 -36.79 0.57 -18.62
C VAL A 104 -38.25 0.80 -18.98
N ARG A 105 -38.67 0.37 -20.17
CA ARG A 105 -40.08 0.41 -20.60
C ARG A 105 -40.83 -0.79 -20.01
N VAL A 106 -41.91 -0.53 -19.29
CA VAL A 106 -42.86 -1.57 -18.84
C VAL A 106 -43.85 -1.82 -19.97
N ALA A 107 -43.82 -3.01 -20.57
CA ALA A 107 -44.84 -3.46 -21.49
C ALA A 107 -46.01 -4.07 -20.70
N ARG A 108 -47.23 -3.57 -20.92
CA ARG A 108 -48.47 -4.18 -20.43
C ARG A 108 -48.99 -5.16 -21.48
N GLY A 109 -49.12 -6.43 -21.13
CA GLY A 109 -49.88 -7.43 -21.88
C GLY A 109 -50.99 -7.98 -20.99
N ARG A 110 -52.25 -7.88 -21.45
CA ARG A 110 -53.40 -8.61 -20.89
C ARG A 110 -53.81 -9.67 -21.91
N SER A 111 -54.09 -10.88 -21.45
CA SER A 111 -54.99 -11.82 -22.13
C SER A 111 -55.43 -12.88 -21.13
N ASP A 112 -56.74 -13.01 -20.96
CA ASP A 112 -57.39 -14.01 -20.11
C ASP A 112 -57.20 -15.42 -20.65
N HIS A 113 -56.96 -16.41 -19.79
CA HIS A 113 -57.34 -17.80 -20.06
C HIS A 113 -57.71 -18.56 -18.77
N GLN A 114 -59.02 -18.78 -18.65
CA GLN A 114 -59.73 -19.94 -18.09
C GLN A 114 -58.97 -20.89 -17.14
N TYR A 115 -59.46 -20.98 -15.91
CA TYR A 115 -59.13 -22.04 -14.96
C TYR A 115 -59.70 -23.39 -15.43
N ALA A 116 -58.83 -24.39 -15.58
CA ALA A 116 -59.20 -25.80 -15.63
C ALA A 116 -58.30 -26.57 -14.63
N GLU A 117 -58.92 -27.15 -13.60
CA GLU A 117 -58.28 -28.07 -12.66
C GLU A 117 -57.99 -29.43 -13.33
N PRO A 118 -56.79 -30.00 -13.11
CA PRO A 118 -56.70 -31.44 -12.97
C PRO A 118 -56.01 -31.85 -11.66
N ARG A 119 -56.65 -32.79 -10.98
CA ARG A 119 -56.15 -33.46 -9.77
C ARG A 119 -54.86 -34.22 -10.06
N GLY A 120 -53.85 -34.07 -9.20
CA GLY A 120 -52.64 -34.89 -9.28
C GLY A 120 -51.61 -34.54 -8.21
N ARG A 121 -51.68 -35.20 -7.03
CA ARG A 121 -50.59 -35.14 -6.05
C ARG A 121 -49.42 -36.00 -6.54
N ALA A 122 -48.45 -35.39 -7.21
CA ALA A 122 -47.13 -35.98 -7.43
C ALA A 122 -46.15 -35.42 -6.38
N GLU A 123 -45.54 -36.30 -5.59
CA GLU A 123 -44.59 -35.91 -4.56
C GLU A 123 -43.28 -35.42 -5.17
N CYS A 124 -43.11 -34.10 -5.27
CA CYS A 124 -41.87 -33.46 -5.70
C CYS A 124 -40.74 -33.73 -4.70
N HIS A 125 -40.06 -34.86 -4.86
CA HIS A 125 -38.82 -35.17 -4.17
C HIS A 125 -37.79 -34.09 -4.52
N PRO A 126 -37.21 -33.38 -3.53
CA PRO A 126 -36.22 -32.36 -3.81
C PRO A 126 -34.97 -33.04 -4.36
N HIS A 127 -34.74 -32.92 -5.67
CA HIS A 127 -33.48 -33.29 -6.29
C HIS A 127 -32.36 -32.53 -5.60
N ARG A 128 -31.67 -33.22 -4.68
CA ARG A 128 -30.57 -32.68 -3.89
C ARG A 128 -29.40 -32.52 -4.83
N VAL A 129 -29.39 -31.41 -5.57
CA VAL A 129 -28.25 -30.98 -6.40
C VAL A 129 -27.09 -30.83 -5.45
N ARG A 130 -26.31 -31.91 -5.35
CA ARG A 130 -25.11 -32.02 -4.54
C ARG A 130 -24.09 -31.15 -5.23
N ARG A 131 -24.20 -29.83 -5.02
CA ARG A 131 -23.18 -28.84 -5.38
C ARG A 131 -21.89 -29.41 -4.84
N LEU A 132 -21.07 -29.94 -5.76
CA LEU A 132 -19.71 -30.30 -5.49
C LEU A 132 -19.02 -29.00 -5.12
N ARG A 133 -19.06 -28.68 -3.82
CA ARG A 133 -18.10 -27.77 -3.20
C ARG A 133 -16.75 -28.37 -3.57
N ARG A 134 -16.14 -27.85 -4.63
CA ARG A 134 -14.72 -28.01 -4.90
C ARG A 134 -14.06 -27.48 -3.64
N SER A 135 -13.74 -28.39 -2.73
CA SER A 135 -12.87 -28.10 -1.62
C SER A 135 -11.61 -27.61 -2.28
N HIS A 136 -11.38 -26.31 -2.17
CA HIS A 136 -10.10 -25.73 -2.50
C HIS A 136 -9.18 -26.28 -1.41
N ARG A 137 -8.62 -27.48 -1.68
CA ARG A 137 -7.58 -28.06 -0.85
C ARG A 137 -6.55 -26.95 -0.73
N HIS A 138 -6.22 -26.58 0.50
CA HIS A 138 -5.24 -25.55 0.76
C HIS A 138 -3.93 -26.00 0.13
N VAL A 139 -3.61 -25.44 -1.04
CA VAL A 139 -2.32 -25.66 -1.69
C VAL A 139 -1.34 -24.91 -0.80
N SER A 140 -0.48 -25.66 -0.11
CA SER A 140 0.58 -25.09 0.71
C SER A 140 1.43 -24.17 -0.17
N VAL A 141 1.29 -22.86 0.04
CA VAL A 141 2.11 -21.86 -0.66
C VAL A 141 3.55 -22.08 -0.22
N ASN A 142 4.48 -22.08 -1.18
CA ASN A 142 5.89 -22.25 -0.88
C ASN A 142 6.36 -21.10 0.04
N ARG A 143 6.98 -21.41 1.17
CA ARG A 143 7.47 -20.43 2.17
C ARG A 143 8.75 -19.71 1.71
N ARG A 144 9.01 -19.66 0.40
CA ARG A 144 10.15 -19.00 -0.23
C ARG A 144 9.73 -17.64 -0.80
N LEU A 145 10.38 -16.59 -0.30
CA LEU A 145 10.07 -15.20 -0.63
C LEU A 145 11.03 -14.67 -1.71
N ALA A 146 10.51 -13.87 -2.62
CA ALA A 146 11.30 -12.92 -3.40
C ALA A 146 11.00 -11.50 -2.92
N ILE A 147 12.02 -10.67 -2.78
CA ILE A 147 11.84 -9.27 -2.38
C ILE A 147 12.35 -8.37 -3.51
N LEU A 148 11.45 -7.56 -4.08
CA LEU A 148 11.76 -6.59 -5.11
C LEU A 148 11.96 -5.21 -4.46
N ILE A 149 13.05 -4.51 -4.81
CA ILE A 149 13.44 -3.24 -4.19
C ILE A 149 13.94 -2.21 -5.22
N SER A 150 13.89 -0.92 -4.89
CA SER A 150 14.50 0.15 -5.70
C SER A 150 15.41 1.11 -4.91
N GLY A 151 15.77 0.81 -3.66
CA GLY A 151 16.51 1.76 -2.83
C GLY A 151 17.01 1.23 -1.49
N ARG A 152 16.78 2.00 -0.42
CA ARG A 152 17.38 1.81 0.93
C ARG A 152 17.15 0.45 1.58
N GLY A 153 16.03 -0.23 1.25
CA GLY A 153 15.75 -1.60 1.72
C GLY A 153 15.45 -1.71 3.22
N SER A 154 14.78 -0.72 3.82
CA SER A 154 14.39 -0.77 5.25
C SER A 154 13.32 -1.85 5.52
N ASN A 155 12.27 -1.91 4.69
CA ASN A 155 11.30 -3.01 4.69
C ASN A 155 11.89 -4.36 4.29
N LEU A 156 12.99 -4.37 3.52
CA LEU A 156 13.74 -5.60 3.28
C LEU A 156 14.42 -6.06 4.58
N GLN A 157 15.04 -5.14 5.32
CA GLN A 157 15.69 -5.46 6.59
C GLN A 157 14.70 -6.08 7.59
N SER A 158 13.51 -5.49 7.79
CA SER A 158 12.52 -6.04 8.73
C SER A 158 12.05 -7.45 8.37
N ILE A 159 11.96 -7.78 7.07
CA ILE A 159 11.65 -9.15 6.61
C ILE A 159 12.84 -10.09 6.86
N LEU A 160 14.07 -9.66 6.56
CA LEU A 160 15.28 -10.45 6.84
C LEU A 160 15.38 -10.77 8.34
N ASP A 161 15.29 -9.75 9.19
CA ASP A 161 15.36 -9.88 10.66
C ASP A 161 14.25 -10.82 11.19
N ALA A 162 13.03 -10.71 10.64
CA ALA A 162 11.92 -11.59 11.02
C ALA A 162 12.16 -13.06 10.63
N THR A 163 12.74 -13.32 9.45
CA THR A 163 13.09 -14.69 9.04
C THR A 163 14.28 -15.25 9.81
N GLN A 164 15.32 -14.45 10.08
CA GLN A 164 16.51 -14.87 10.83
C GLN A 164 16.22 -15.13 12.31
N SER A 165 15.32 -14.36 12.92
CA SER A 165 14.84 -14.58 14.29
C SER A 165 13.86 -15.74 14.44
N GLY A 166 13.38 -16.33 13.34
CA GLY A 166 12.35 -17.36 13.34
C GLY A 166 10.95 -16.87 13.71
N SER A 167 10.74 -15.55 13.83
CA SER A 167 9.41 -14.95 14.07
C SER A 167 8.52 -14.97 12.82
N LEU A 168 9.13 -15.13 11.64
CA LEU A 168 8.48 -15.43 10.37
C LEU A 168 9.04 -16.73 9.79
N ASP A 169 8.26 -17.80 9.80
CA ASP A 169 8.62 -19.08 9.17
C ASP A 169 8.56 -18.97 7.64
N ALA A 170 9.61 -18.38 7.07
CA ALA A 170 9.86 -18.28 5.64
C ALA A 170 11.36 -18.11 5.36
N LYS A 171 11.75 -18.36 4.11
CA LYS A 171 13.11 -18.13 3.60
C LYS A 171 13.10 -17.08 2.50
N VAL A 172 13.84 -15.99 2.67
CA VAL A 172 14.14 -15.10 1.55
C VAL A 172 15.06 -15.84 0.58
N ALA A 173 14.53 -16.17 -0.61
CA ALA A 173 15.23 -16.93 -1.63
C ALA A 173 16.06 -16.03 -2.54
N VAL A 174 15.61 -14.80 -2.81
CA VAL A 174 16.31 -13.80 -3.60
C VAL A 174 15.80 -12.39 -3.31
N VAL A 175 16.71 -11.42 -3.36
CA VAL A 175 16.41 -10.00 -3.47
C VAL A 175 16.77 -9.54 -4.88
N VAL A 176 15.86 -8.88 -5.57
CA VAL A 176 16.11 -8.32 -6.90
C VAL A 176 15.90 -6.81 -6.86
N SER A 177 16.85 -6.04 -7.41
CA SER A 177 16.65 -4.61 -7.65
C SER A 177 16.70 -4.25 -9.12
N ASN A 178 15.85 -3.29 -9.49
CA ASN A 178 15.90 -2.60 -10.76
C ASN A 178 16.95 -1.46 -10.80
N ARG A 179 17.79 -1.36 -9.77
CA ARG A 179 18.83 -0.33 -9.58
C ARG A 179 20.09 -0.94 -8.98
N ALA A 180 21.21 -0.80 -9.66
CA ALA A 180 22.50 -1.34 -9.21
C ALA A 180 23.00 -0.68 -7.92
N ASP A 181 22.63 0.59 -7.69
CA ASP A 181 23.00 1.41 -6.53
C ASP A 181 22.06 1.25 -5.32
N ALA A 182 21.07 0.35 -5.40
CA ALA A 182 20.13 0.13 -4.29
C ALA A 182 20.84 -0.49 -3.08
N ALA A 183 21.01 0.30 -2.01
CA ALA A 183 21.67 -0.12 -0.76
C ALA A 183 21.07 -1.40 -0.14
N GLY A 184 19.79 -1.72 -0.40
CA GLY A 184 19.19 -2.99 0.00
C GLY A 184 19.86 -4.24 -0.61
N LEU A 185 20.57 -4.12 -1.74
CA LEU A 185 21.36 -5.22 -2.30
C LEU A 185 22.57 -5.57 -1.41
N ALA A 186 23.15 -4.60 -0.68
CA ALA A 186 24.22 -4.86 0.28
C ALA A 186 23.67 -5.62 1.49
N ARG A 187 22.57 -5.12 2.10
CA ARG A 187 21.84 -5.76 3.21
C ARG A 187 21.52 -7.23 2.92
N ALA A 188 21.06 -7.53 1.70
CA ALA A 188 20.76 -8.89 1.28
C ALA A 188 22.00 -9.80 1.29
N ARG A 189 23.14 -9.32 0.77
CA ARG A 189 24.41 -10.08 0.76
C ARG A 189 24.98 -10.27 2.16
N GLU A 190 24.93 -9.24 3.00
CA GLU A 190 25.32 -9.29 4.41
C GLU A 190 24.48 -10.33 5.19
N ALA A 191 23.20 -10.45 4.86
CA ALA A 191 22.30 -11.47 5.39
C ALA A 191 22.45 -12.88 4.77
N GLY A 192 23.42 -13.09 3.88
CA GLY A 192 23.64 -14.38 3.19
C GLY A 192 22.58 -14.73 2.12
N VAL A 193 21.82 -13.73 1.65
CA VAL A 193 20.76 -13.89 0.65
C VAL A 193 21.26 -13.47 -0.73
N GLU A 194 20.87 -14.22 -1.76
CA GLU A 194 21.20 -13.90 -3.15
C GLU A 194 20.61 -12.54 -3.56
N ALA A 195 21.46 -11.65 -4.08
CA ALA A 195 21.10 -10.26 -4.37
C ALA A 195 21.45 -9.89 -5.82
N LEU A 196 20.42 -9.81 -6.66
CA LEU A 196 20.52 -9.60 -8.11
C LEU A 196 20.17 -8.17 -8.50
N HIS A 197 20.92 -7.61 -9.45
CA HIS A 197 20.52 -6.43 -10.19
C HIS A 197 20.02 -6.85 -11.58
N VAL A 198 18.84 -6.37 -11.97
CA VAL A 198 18.27 -6.58 -13.31
C VAL A 198 17.84 -5.20 -13.82
N SER A 199 18.55 -4.64 -14.80
CA SER A 199 18.24 -3.29 -15.29
C SER A 199 17.03 -3.34 -16.23
N PRO A 200 15.97 -2.54 -16.02
CA PRO A 200 14.85 -2.47 -16.96
C PRO A 200 15.21 -1.83 -18.31
N ARG A 201 16.43 -1.29 -18.46
CA ARG A 201 16.92 -0.74 -19.74
C ARG A 201 17.44 -1.82 -20.68
N ASP A 202 17.63 -3.04 -20.17
CA ASP A 202 18.22 -4.16 -20.90
C ASP A 202 17.15 -4.93 -21.71
N PHE A 203 15.90 -4.45 -21.68
CA PHE A 203 14.72 -5.08 -22.26
C PHE A 203 13.97 -4.07 -23.14
N ALA A 204 13.43 -4.54 -24.27
CA ALA A 204 12.72 -3.70 -25.23
C ALA A 204 11.41 -3.11 -24.67
N ASP A 205 10.75 -3.82 -23.76
CA ASP A 205 9.48 -3.43 -23.16
C ASP A 205 9.39 -3.84 -21.66
N ARG A 206 8.38 -3.30 -20.97
CA ARG A 206 8.09 -3.63 -19.57
C ARG A 206 7.77 -5.11 -19.38
N ASP A 207 7.07 -5.72 -20.32
CA ASP A 207 6.69 -7.13 -20.25
C ASP A 207 7.89 -8.07 -20.42
N GLY A 208 8.91 -7.69 -21.19
CA GLY A 208 10.17 -8.42 -21.34
C GLY A 208 10.96 -8.45 -20.05
N TYR A 209 11.07 -7.31 -19.38
CA TYR A 209 11.64 -7.20 -18.05
C TYR A 209 10.86 -8.04 -17.02
N ASP A 210 9.53 -7.95 -16.99
CA ASP A 210 8.69 -8.76 -16.10
C ASP A 210 8.79 -10.27 -16.39
N ARG A 211 8.89 -10.67 -17.67
CA ARG A 211 9.16 -12.06 -18.06
C ARG A 211 10.50 -12.55 -17.51
N GLU A 212 11.54 -11.71 -17.48
CA GLU A 212 12.83 -12.08 -16.89
C GLU A 212 12.74 -12.24 -15.38
N LEU A 213 12.06 -11.32 -14.67
CA LEU A 213 11.75 -11.50 -13.25
C LEU A 213 11.05 -12.84 -13.01
N VAL A 214 10.02 -13.18 -13.80
CA VAL A 214 9.31 -14.47 -13.66
C VAL A 214 10.25 -15.68 -13.82
N LYS A 215 11.21 -15.67 -14.76
CA LYS A 215 12.22 -16.74 -14.87
C LYS A 215 13.07 -16.83 -13.60
N ILE A 216 13.64 -15.71 -13.16
CA ILE A 216 14.50 -15.62 -11.97
C ILE A 216 13.78 -16.14 -10.72
N LEU A 217 12.52 -15.74 -10.52
CA LEU A 217 11.73 -16.13 -9.35
C LEU A 217 11.29 -17.61 -9.41
N ARG A 218 10.91 -18.12 -10.59
CA ARG A 218 10.54 -19.54 -10.77
C ARG A 218 11.74 -20.48 -10.62
N ALA A 219 12.91 -20.11 -11.13
CA ALA A 219 14.15 -20.89 -10.95
C ALA A 219 14.56 -21.05 -9.48
N ARG A 220 14.00 -20.20 -8.58
CA ARG A 220 14.26 -20.19 -7.14
C ARG A 220 13.07 -20.68 -6.33
N ASP A 221 12.06 -21.25 -6.98
CA ASP A 221 10.88 -21.85 -6.36
C ASP A 221 10.15 -20.88 -5.41
N VAL A 222 9.99 -19.63 -5.85
CA VAL A 222 9.35 -18.57 -5.06
C VAL A 222 7.85 -18.83 -4.95
N GLY A 223 7.32 -18.77 -3.72
CA GLY A 223 5.89 -18.86 -3.45
C GLY A 223 5.21 -17.49 -3.37
N VAL A 224 5.87 -16.49 -2.76
CA VAL A 224 5.34 -15.13 -2.54
C VAL A 224 6.36 -14.07 -2.94
N VAL A 225 5.90 -13.00 -3.59
CA VAL A 225 6.70 -11.84 -3.99
C VAL A 225 6.33 -10.64 -3.11
N CYS A 226 7.33 -9.93 -2.60
CA CYS A 226 7.17 -8.76 -1.74
C CYS A 226 7.79 -7.52 -2.41
N LEU A 227 6.99 -6.49 -2.66
CA LEU A 227 7.43 -5.19 -3.15
C LEU A 227 7.85 -4.28 -1.96
N ALA A 228 9.13 -4.29 -1.60
CA ALA A 228 9.66 -3.53 -0.47
C ALA A 228 10.29 -2.21 -0.93
N GLY A 229 9.44 -1.22 -1.23
CA GLY A 229 9.89 0.05 -1.83
C GLY A 229 10.33 -0.13 -3.29
N TYR A 230 9.54 -0.87 -4.06
CA TYR A 230 9.77 -1.14 -5.47
C TYR A 230 9.05 -0.09 -6.34
N MET A 231 9.82 0.81 -6.95
CA MET A 231 9.34 2.01 -7.65
C MET A 231 9.00 1.73 -9.13
N ARG A 232 8.39 0.59 -9.43
CA ARG A 232 7.90 0.25 -10.78
C ARG A 232 6.57 -0.49 -10.70
N LEU A 233 5.66 -0.17 -11.63
CA LEU A 233 4.39 -0.87 -11.77
C LEU A 233 4.61 -2.32 -12.22
N VAL A 234 3.98 -3.28 -11.54
CA VAL A 234 4.00 -4.71 -11.89
C VAL A 234 3.12 -4.93 -13.13
N GLY A 235 3.65 -5.52 -14.19
CA GLY A 235 2.97 -5.79 -15.46
C GLY A 235 2.24 -7.14 -15.49
N ALA A 236 1.55 -7.40 -16.60
CA ALA A 236 0.74 -8.59 -16.79
C ALA A 236 1.51 -9.92 -16.66
N PRO A 237 2.77 -10.07 -17.14
CA PRO A 237 3.50 -11.33 -17.01
C PRO A 237 3.79 -11.71 -15.56
N LEU A 238 4.20 -10.75 -14.73
CA LEU A 238 4.51 -10.99 -13.33
C LEU A 238 3.24 -11.17 -12.49
N LEU A 239 2.19 -10.36 -12.73
CA LEU A 239 0.87 -10.54 -12.11
C LEU A 239 0.27 -11.92 -12.41
N GLY A 240 0.32 -12.38 -13.65
CA GLY A 240 -0.23 -13.68 -14.05
C GLY A 240 0.57 -14.87 -13.50
N ALA A 241 1.90 -14.77 -13.45
CA ALA A 241 2.75 -15.82 -12.90
C ALA A 241 2.59 -15.99 -11.37
N PHE A 242 2.26 -14.92 -10.66
CA PHE A 242 2.10 -14.89 -9.20
C PHE A 242 0.72 -14.34 -8.79
N GLU A 243 -0.35 -14.79 -9.46
CA GLU A 243 -1.72 -14.35 -9.16
C GLU A 243 -2.02 -14.48 -7.66
N ARG A 244 -2.42 -13.35 -7.03
CA ARG A 244 -2.70 -13.21 -5.58
C ARG A 244 -1.56 -13.67 -4.66
N ARG A 245 -0.32 -13.68 -5.15
CA ARG A 245 0.90 -14.02 -4.40
C ARG A 245 1.96 -12.92 -4.45
N ILE A 246 1.54 -11.69 -4.80
CA ILE A 246 2.36 -10.49 -4.73
C ILE A 246 1.77 -9.58 -3.65
N LEU A 247 2.58 -9.19 -2.68
CA LEU A 247 2.25 -8.25 -1.62
C LEU A 247 3.00 -6.93 -1.83
N ASN A 248 2.34 -5.81 -1.64
CA ASN A 248 2.95 -4.48 -1.58
C ASN A 248 2.64 -3.81 -0.25
N ILE A 249 3.58 -3.01 0.24
CA ILE A 249 3.38 -2.13 1.39
C ILE A 249 3.34 -0.68 0.93
N HIS A 250 2.36 0.07 1.45
CA HIS A 250 2.04 1.42 1.02
C HIS A 250 1.90 2.38 2.21
N PRO A 251 2.53 3.57 2.20
CA PRO A 251 2.56 4.49 3.34
C PRO A 251 1.30 5.38 3.47
N SER A 252 0.13 4.76 3.38
CA SER A 252 -1.16 5.39 3.73
C SER A 252 -2.16 4.36 4.26
N LEU A 253 -3.32 4.86 4.73
CA LEU A 253 -4.52 4.05 4.90
C LEU A 253 -5.32 4.02 3.59
N LEU A 254 -4.99 3.08 2.71
CA LEU A 254 -5.72 2.86 1.45
C LEU A 254 -7.23 2.63 1.74
N PRO A 255 -8.15 3.20 0.94
CA PRO A 255 -7.92 3.79 -0.39
C PRO A 255 -7.52 5.28 -0.40
N ALA A 256 -7.22 5.91 0.74
CA ALA A 256 -6.71 7.29 0.75
C ALA A 256 -5.25 7.34 0.24
N PHE A 257 -4.89 8.43 -0.45
CA PHE A 257 -3.52 8.72 -0.89
C PHE A 257 -2.79 7.56 -1.61
N PRO A 258 -3.35 6.99 -2.70
CA PRO A 258 -2.62 6.02 -3.53
C PRO A 258 -1.48 6.70 -4.31
N GLY A 259 -0.56 5.90 -4.85
CA GLY A 259 0.55 6.37 -5.67
C GLY A 259 1.71 7.00 -4.89
N LEU A 260 2.45 7.89 -5.54
CA LEU A 260 3.70 8.42 -5.00
C LEU A 260 3.46 9.48 -3.91
N ASP A 261 4.44 9.64 -3.01
CA ASP A 261 4.50 10.69 -1.99
C ASP A 261 3.26 10.75 -1.06
N ALA A 262 2.66 9.59 -0.73
CA ALA A 262 1.43 9.54 0.06
C ALA A 262 1.50 10.23 1.43
N GLN A 263 2.68 10.26 2.07
CA GLN A 263 2.90 11.01 3.32
C GLN A 263 2.80 12.52 3.12
N ARG A 264 3.30 13.03 1.98
CA ARG A 264 3.13 14.42 1.57
C ARG A 264 1.67 14.73 1.27
N GLN A 265 0.99 13.87 0.50
CA GLN A 265 -0.44 14.04 0.22
C GLN A 265 -1.28 14.12 1.51
N ALA A 266 -0.97 13.29 2.51
CA ALA A 266 -1.65 13.29 3.81
C ALA A 266 -1.47 14.62 4.58
N LEU A 267 -0.25 15.17 4.60
CA LEU A 267 0.05 16.47 5.24
C LEU A 267 -0.61 17.63 4.49
N GLU A 268 -0.50 17.67 3.16
CA GLU A 268 -1.09 18.71 2.31
C GLU A 268 -2.62 18.70 2.36
N TYR A 269 -3.25 17.55 2.59
CA TYR A 269 -4.69 17.42 2.84
C TYR A 269 -5.10 17.80 4.27
N GLY A 270 -4.17 17.79 5.23
CA GLY A 270 -4.43 18.10 6.64
C GLY A 270 -5.17 17.00 7.41
N VAL A 271 -4.97 15.72 7.07
CA VAL A 271 -5.58 14.62 7.85
C VAL A 271 -4.92 14.50 9.23
N ARG A 272 -5.69 14.08 10.24
CA ARG A 272 -5.17 13.83 11.60
C ARG A 272 -4.71 12.39 11.83
N VAL A 273 -5.01 11.50 10.88
CA VAL A 273 -4.64 10.08 10.90
C VAL A 273 -4.24 9.69 9.48
N SER A 274 -3.04 9.14 9.34
CA SER A 274 -2.56 8.41 8.18
C SER A 274 -2.22 6.98 8.63
N GLY A 275 -1.29 6.28 8.00
CA GLY A 275 -0.88 4.94 8.41
C GLY A 275 -0.11 4.19 7.35
N ALA A 276 -0.05 2.87 7.50
CA ALA A 276 0.49 1.96 6.50
C ALA A 276 -0.55 0.88 6.13
N THR A 277 -0.48 0.40 4.89
CA THR A 277 -1.32 -0.68 4.36
C THR A 277 -0.46 -1.74 3.69
N VAL A 278 -0.67 -3.02 4.01
CA VAL A 278 -0.22 -4.13 3.17
C VAL A 278 -1.40 -4.70 2.40
N HIS A 279 -1.25 -4.83 1.08
CA HIS A 279 -2.29 -5.34 0.20
C HIS A 279 -1.73 -6.32 -0.83
N LEU A 280 -2.61 -7.17 -1.36
CA LEU A 280 -2.32 -7.95 -2.56
C LEU A 280 -2.25 -7.00 -3.78
N VAL A 281 -1.30 -7.24 -4.68
CA VAL A 281 -1.12 -6.41 -5.88
C VAL A 281 -2.06 -6.86 -7.01
N THR A 282 -2.58 -5.89 -7.74
CA THR A 282 -3.50 -6.03 -8.88
C THR A 282 -2.96 -5.27 -10.09
N SER A 283 -3.64 -5.32 -11.24
CA SER A 283 -3.41 -4.39 -12.36
C SER A 283 -3.55 -2.93 -11.95
N ASP A 284 -4.49 -2.68 -11.04
CA ASP A 284 -4.91 -1.37 -10.60
C ASP A 284 -4.01 -0.90 -9.46
N LEU A 285 -3.50 0.33 -9.57
CA LEU A 285 -2.59 0.96 -8.60
C LEU A 285 -3.22 1.01 -7.20
N ASP A 286 -2.55 0.41 -6.23
CA ASP A 286 -2.87 0.42 -4.79
C ASP A 286 -4.34 0.10 -4.45
N ALA A 287 -5.01 -0.68 -5.31
CA ALA A 287 -6.44 -0.95 -5.23
C ALA A 287 -6.79 -2.40 -4.86
N GLY A 288 -5.80 -3.30 -4.79
CA GLY A 288 -6.03 -4.71 -4.50
C GLY A 288 -6.53 -5.01 -3.08
N PRO A 289 -6.88 -6.27 -2.77
CA PRO A 289 -7.38 -6.65 -1.46
C PRO A 289 -6.40 -6.33 -0.32
N ILE A 290 -6.85 -5.51 0.62
CA ILE A 290 -6.12 -5.14 1.84
C ILE A 290 -5.99 -6.37 2.74
N VAL A 291 -4.76 -6.68 3.15
CA VAL A 291 -4.43 -7.79 4.07
C VAL A 291 -4.45 -7.29 5.52
N VAL A 292 -3.77 -6.18 5.78
CA VAL A 292 -3.66 -5.55 7.12
C VAL A 292 -3.34 -4.06 6.99
N GLN A 293 -3.74 -3.26 7.97
CA GLN A 293 -3.48 -1.82 8.08
C GLN A 293 -3.11 -1.44 9.52
N ALA A 294 -2.37 -0.35 9.68
CA ALA A 294 -2.09 0.26 10.98
C ALA A 294 -2.26 1.79 10.88
N PRO A 295 -3.08 2.42 11.73
CA PRO A 295 -3.22 3.86 11.77
C PRO A 295 -2.04 4.52 12.49
N VAL A 296 -1.67 5.71 12.02
CA VAL A 296 -0.62 6.55 12.59
C VAL A 296 -1.16 7.96 12.74
N ALA A 297 -1.06 8.54 13.94
CA ALA A 297 -1.44 9.93 14.18
C ALA A 297 -0.54 10.89 13.40
N VAL A 298 -1.14 11.94 12.83
CA VAL A 298 -0.46 13.09 12.23
C VAL A 298 -0.52 14.23 13.25
N LEU A 299 0.64 14.79 13.59
CA LEU A 299 0.82 15.86 14.56
C LEU A 299 0.81 17.22 13.85
N GLU A 300 0.55 18.31 14.59
CA GLU A 300 0.50 19.68 14.02
C GLU A 300 1.80 20.04 13.30
N ASP A 301 2.94 19.76 13.94
CA ASP A 301 4.28 20.14 13.48
C ASP A 301 4.97 19.04 12.63
N ASP A 302 4.20 18.09 12.09
CA ASP A 302 4.80 17.04 11.28
C ASP A 302 5.33 17.57 9.94
N THR A 303 6.58 17.19 9.67
CA THR A 303 7.18 17.26 8.34
C THR A 303 6.94 15.94 7.59
N VAL A 304 7.17 15.95 6.27
CA VAL A 304 7.15 14.70 5.48
C VAL A 304 8.07 13.65 6.08
N ASP A 305 9.25 14.03 6.56
CA ASP A 305 10.23 13.11 7.14
C ASP A 305 9.82 12.56 8.50
N THR A 306 9.26 13.38 9.40
CA THR A 306 8.80 12.91 10.73
C THR A 306 7.57 12.01 10.63
N LEU A 307 6.62 12.34 9.75
CA LEU A 307 5.49 11.46 9.48
C LEU A 307 5.95 10.16 8.78
N SER A 308 6.86 10.25 7.81
CA SER A 308 7.41 9.07 7.12
C SER A 308 8.15 8.15 8.09
N ALA A 309 8.95 8.69 9.01
CA ALA A 309 9.63 7.90 10.03
C ALA A 309 8.64 7.18 10.96
N ARG A 310 7.54 7.85 11.36
CA ARG A 310 6.50 7.25 12.21
C ARG A 310 5.70 6.17 11.47
N ILE A 311 5.37 6.38 10.20
CA ILE A 311 4.73 5.37 9.36
C ILE A 311 5.65 4.17 9.12
N LEU A 312 6.95 4.40 8.89
CA LEU A 312 7.93 3.34 8.61
C LEU A 312 8.09 2.35 9.78
N VAL A 313 7.90 2.77 11.02
CA VAL A 313 7.85 1.85 12.19
C VAL A 313 6.70 0.86 12.07
N GLU A 314 5.51 1.34 11.69
CA GLU A 314 4.36 0.46 11.43
C GLU A 314 4.56 -0.38 10.17
N GLU A 315 5.21 0.13 9.12
CA GLU A 315 5.55 -0.66 7.94
C GLU A 315 6.42 -1.87 8.29
N HIS A 316 7.49 -1.66 9.08
CA HIS A 316 8.39 -2.71 9.52
C HIS A 316 7.70 -3.79 10.35
N ARG A 317 6.65 -3.41 11.11
CA ARG A 317 5.82 -4.35 11.88
C ARG A 317 4.81 -5.09 11.00
N LEU A 318 4.11 -4.36 10.12
CA LEU A 318 3.04 -4.89 9.29
C LEU A 318 3.53 -5.84 8.19
N TYR A 319 4.69 -5.60 7.59
CA TYR A 319 5.09 -6.41 6.43
C TYR A 319 5.34 -7.88 6.81
N PRO A 320 6.16 -8.20 7.84
CA PRO A 320 6.32 -9.58 8.30
C PRO A 320 4.99 -10.19 8.78
N GLU A 321 4.13 -9.41 9.45
CA GLU A 321 2.80 -9.85 9.87
C GLU A 321 1.91 -10.25 8.68
N ALA A 322 1.89 -9.45 7.62
CA ALA A 322 1.11 -9.72 6.42
C ALA A 322 1.60 -10.95 5.64
N ILE A 323 2.92 -11.13 5.54
CA ILE A 323 3.52 -12.32 4.92
C ILE A 323 3.12 -13.56 5.73
N ARG A 324 3.22 -13.50 7.07
CA ARG A 324 2.79 -14.56 7.98
C ARG A 324 1.30 -14.91 7.79
N LEU A 325 0.41 -13.91 7.69
CA LEU A 325 -1.03 -14.11 7.43
C LEU A 325 -1.32 -14.82 6.09
N VAL A 326 -0.46 -14.64 5.08
CA VAL A 326 -0.60 -15.27 3.76
C VAL A 326 -0.02 -16.70 3.71
N LEU A 327 0.93 -17.02 4.59
CA LEU A 327 1.62 -18.32 4.65
C LEU A 327 1.02 -19.33 5.67
N ASP A 328 0.60 -18.86 6.84
CA ASP A 328 0.24 -19.73 7.96
C ASP A 328 -1.19 -20.24 7.93
N ALA A 329 -2.11 -19.48 7.34
CA ALA A 329 -3.53 -19.79 7.34
C ALA A 329 -4.08 -19.82 5.90
N PRO A 330 -5.04 -20.71 5.59
CA PRO A 330 -5.86 -20.55 4.41
C PRO A 330 -6.52 -19.17 4.43
N TRP A 331 -6.65 -18.55 3.26
CA TRP A 331 -7.40 -17.29 3.12
C TRP A 331 -8.22 -17.31 1.83
N THR A 332 -9.24 -16.46 1.78
CA THR A 332 -10.11 -16.27 0.62
C THR A 332 -10.28 -14.80 0.29
N ILE A 333 -10.67 -14.51 -0.95
CA ILE A 333 -11.08 -13.18 -1.37
C ILE A 333 -12.60 -13.18 -1.59
N GLU A 334 -13.32 -12.36 -0.82
CA GLU A 334 -14.76 -12.11 -0.98
C GLU A 334 -14.96 -10.73 -1.62
N GLY A 335 -15.23 -10.69 -2.94
CA GLY A 335 -15.24 -9.44 -3.69
C GLY A 335 -13.84 -8.82 -3.71
N ARG A 336 -13.60 -7.78 -2.90
CA ARG A 336 -12.27 -7.19 -2.67
C ARG A 336 -11.69 -7.41 -1.27
N ARG A 337 -12.37 -8.18 -0.41
CA ARG A 337 -11.97 -8.35 1.00
C ARG A 337 -11.11 -9.60 1.18
N PHE A 338 -9.91 -9.43 1.75
CA PHE A 338 -9.13 -10.54 2.28
C PHE A 338 -9.83 -11.12 3.51
N ARG A 339 -9.88 -12.46 3.61
CA ARG A 339 -10.51 -13.19 4.71
C ARG A 339 -9.62 -14.35 5.14
N THR A 340 -9.13 -14.31 6.37
CA THR A 340 -8.68 -15.51 7.08
C THR A 340 -9.87 -16.15 7.81
N PRO A 341 -9.88 -17.47 8.04
CA PRO A 341 -10.70 -18.10 9.06
C PRO A 341 -10.50 -17.37 10.38
N ARG A 342 -11.58 -17.03 11.06
CA ARG A 342 -11.48 -16.57 12.45
C ARG A 342 -10.87 -17.70 13.27
N ALA A 343 -9.88 -17.39 14.10
CA ALA A 343 -9.59 -18.22 15.26
C ALA A 343 -10.89 -18.31 16.08
N GLY A 344 -11.35 -19.54 16.33
CA GLY A 344 -12.58 -19.83 17.05
C GLY A 344 -12.43 -19.71 18.56
#